data_AF-A0A6B9FNK3-F1
#
_entry.id   AF-A0A6B9FNK3-F1
#
_cell.length_a   1.000
_cell.length_b   1.000
_cell.length_c   1.000
_cell.angle_alpha   90.00
_cell.angle_beta   90.00
_cell.angle_gamma   90.00
#
_symmetry.space_group_name_H-M   'P 1'
#
loop_
_entity.id
_entity.type
_entity.pdbx_description
1 polymer ?
#
loop_
_entity_poly.entity_id
_entity_poly.type
_entity_poly.pdbx_seq_one_letter_code
_entity_poly.pdbx_strand_id
1 'polypeptide(L)'
;MAQGSDRRRIGDVVLRGLLTAVFLAAAGMKFAAVSFEVEGFARFGYPLWFMYVVGALQLLGAVLLWTRGCVALGAGLLAVLMVGAVGSHLLAGDPALMPLPAFVLLILLSGIAYARRAELLQPSAGAEMRRA
;
A
#
# COMPACT_ATOMS: atom_id res chain seq x y z
N MET A 1 -2.52 -8.62 33.99
CA MET A 1 -1.55 -8.71 32.87
C MET A 1 -2.20 -8.53 31.48
N ALA A 2 -3.24 -7.69 31.34
CA ALA A 2 -4.00 -7.52 30.09
C ALA A 2 -3.49 -6.42 29.13
N GLN A 3 -2.41 -5.69 29.48
CA GLN A 3 -2.04 -4.45 28.77
C GLN A 3 -1.23 -4.65 27.46
N GLY A 4 -0.68 -5.84 27.23
CA GLY A 4 0.26 -6.08 26.12
C GLY A 4 -0.39 -6.33 24.75
N SER A 5 -1.53 -7.03 24.72
CA SER A 5 -2.28 -7.35 23.49
C SER A 5 -2.99 -6.13 22.92
N ASP A 6 -3.58 -5.31 23.80
CA ASP A 6 -4.37 -4.15 23.40
C ASP A 6 -3.49 -3.08 22.76
N ARG A 7 -2.29 -2.84 23.31
CA ARG A 7 -1.34 -1.87 22.75
C ARG A 7 -0.85 -2.26 21.36
N ARG A 8 -0.59 -3.54 21.11
CA ARG A 8 -0.19 -4.04 19.77
C ARG A 8 -1.34 -3.94 18.78
N ARG A 9 -2.58 -4.20 19.21
CA ARG A 9 -3.78 -4.07 18.39
C ARG A 9 -4.07 -2.62 18.02
N ILE A 10 -3.98 -1.70 18.98
CA ILE A 10 -4.17 -0.26 18.73
C ILE A 10 -3.10 0.25 17.75
N GLY A 11 -1.84 -0.14 17.95
CA GLY A 11 -0.75 0.24 17.05
C GLY A 11 -0.99 -0.21 15.59
N ASP A 12 -1.42 -1.45 15.37
CA ASP A 12 -1.77 -1.96 14.03
C ASP A 12 -2.91 -1.15 13.39
N VAL A 13 -3.96 -0.86 14.14
CA VAL A 13 -5.12 -0.09 13.65
C VAL A 13 -4.71 1.34 13.30
N VAL A 14 -3.95 2.01 14.17
CA VAL A 14 -3.46 3.37 13.93
C VAL A 14 -2.55 3.40 12.70
N LEU A 15 -1.61 2.48 12.59
CA LEU A 15 -0.70 2.41 11.45
C LEU A 15 -1.46 2.18 10.14
N ARG A 16 -2.41 1.22 10.11
CA ARG A 16 -3.27 0.98 8.94
C ARG A 16 -4.11 2.19 8.60
N GLY A 17 -4.62 2.93 9.60
CA GLY A 17 -5.33 4.21 9.43
C GLY A 17 -4.47 5.26 8.75
N LEU A 18 -3.26 5.48 9.24
CA LEU A 18 -2.32 6.45 8.66
C LEU A 18 -1.94 6.08 7.22
N LEU A 19 -1.58 4.82 6.97
CA LEU A 19 -1.25 4.33 5.63
C LEU A 19 -2.44 4.49 4.67
N THR A 20 -3.65 4.15 5.12
CA THR A 20 -4.88 4.33 4.34
C THR A 20 -5.07 5.80 3.95
N ALA A 21 -4.92 6.73 4.89
CA ALA A 21 -5.07 8.16 4.60
C ALA A 21 -4.06 8.64 3.54
N VAL A 22 -2.79 8.22 3.67
CA VAL A 22 -1.74 8.55 2.69
C VAL A 22 -2.08 8.01 1.30
N PHE A 23 -2.48 6.74 1.19
CA PHE A 23 -2.79 6.13 -0.10
C PHE A 23 -4.09 6.62 -0.72
N LEU A 24 -5.09 6.98 0.09
CA LEU A 24 -6.30 7.64 -0.40
C LEU A 24 -5.99 9.03 -0.97
N ALA A 25 -5.16 9.82 -0.29
CA ALA A 25 -4.72 11.11 -0.80
C ALA A 25 -3.93 10.95 -2.11
N ALA A 26 -2.97 10.01 -2.15
CA ALA A 26 -2.16 9.74 -3.33
C ALA A 26 -2.97 9.19 -4.52
N ALA A 27 -3.99 8.36 -4.27
CA ALA A 27 -4.92 7.92 -5.30
C ALA A 27 -5.81 9.07 -5.78
N GLY A 28 -6.32 9.89 -4.86
CA GLY A 28 -7.13 11.07 -5.15
C GLY A 28 -6.41 12.08 -6.04
N MET A 29 -5.13 12.39 -5.74
CA MET A 29 -4.32 13.29 -6.57
C MET A 29 -4.13 12.76 -8.00
N LYS A 30 -3.95 11.44 -8.17
CA LYS A 30 -3.84 10.81 -9.48
C LYS A 30 -5.15 10.89 -10.26
N PHE A 31 -6.29 10.58 -9.63
CA PHE A 31 -7.59 10.69 -10.30
C PHE A 31 -8.01 12.13 -10.61
N ALA A 32 -7.61 13.09 -9.76
CA ALA A 32 -7.78 14.51 -10.02
C ALA A 32 -6.78 15.06 -11.06
N ALA A 33 -5.85 14.23 -11.55
CA ALA A 33 -4.81 14.61 -12.50
C ALA A 33 -4.07 15.90 -12.11
N VAL A 34 -3.73 16.03 -10.82
CA VAL A 34 -2.98 17.19 -10.32
C VAL A 34 -1.65 17.28 -11.06
N SER A 35 -1.25 18.49 -11.50
CA SER A 35 -0.09 18.71 -12.38
C SER A 35 1.18 18.00 -11.89
N PHE A 36 1.44 18.03 -10.57
CA PHE A 36 2.58 17.34 -9.97
C PHE A 36 2.63 15.83 -10.26
N GLU A 37 1.50 15.12 -10.18
CA GLU A 37 1.43 13.68 -10.49
C GLU A 37 1.56 13.43 -11.99
N VAL A 38 0.89 14.25 -12.81
CA VAL A 38 0.96 14.14 -14.28
C VAL A 38 2.38 14.35 -14.79
N GLU A 39 3.04 15.41 -14.35
CA GLU A 39 4.43 15.73 -14.69
C GLU A 39 5.39 14.67 -14.15
N GLY A 40 5.16 14.17 -12.93
CA GLY A 40 5.96 13.11 -12.33
C GLY A 40 5.94 11.82 -13.16
N PHE A 41 4.76 11.34 -13.53
CA PHE A 41 4.62 10.14 -14.36
C PHE A 41 5.17 10.34 -15.77
N ALA A 42 4.96 11.51 -16.37
CA ALA A 42 5.53 11.85 -17.68
C ALA A 42 7.06 11.87 -17.64
N ARG A 43 7.66 12.45 -16.59
CA ARG A 43 9.11 12.49 -16.38
C ARG A 43 9.71 11.09 -16.21
N PHE A 44 8.98 10.19 -15.55
CA PHE A 44 9.37 8.77 -15.44
C PHE A 44 9.19 7.99 -16.76
N GLY A 45 8.66 8.61 -17.82
CA GLY A 45 8.44 7.97 -19.11
C GLY A 45 7.20 7.08 -19.14
N TYR A 46 6.30 7.20 -18.16
CA TYR A 46 5.07 6.41 -18.11
C TYR A 46 3.93 7.09 -18.87
N PRO A 47 3.09 6.32 -19.58
CA PRO A 47 1.89 6.85 -20.20
C PRO A 47 0.86 7.24 -19.13
N LEU A 48 0.06 8.28 -19.40
CA LEU A 48 -0.88 8.82 -18.42
C LEU A 48 -1.93 7.80 -17.93
N TRP A 49 -2.34 6.84 -18.78
CA TRP A 49 -3.27 5.79 -18.34
C TRP A 49 -2.70 4.94 -17.20
N PHE A 50 -1.37 4.74 -17.16
CA PHE A 50 -0.71 3.96 -16.12
C PHE A 50 -0.81 4.67 -14.76
N MET A 51 -0.77 6.01 -14.74
CA MET A 51 -1.00 6.80 -13.52
C MET A 51 -2.36 6.47 -12.88
N TYR A 52 -3.43 6.41 -13.69
CA TYR A 52 -4.77 6.06 -13.19
C TYR A 52 -4.86 4.62 -12.72
N VAL A 53 -4.18 3.68 -13.39
CA VAL A 53 -4.07 2.28 -12.92
C VAL A 53 -3.37 2.21 -11.56
N VAL A 54 -2.26 2.93 -11.39
CA VAL A 54 -1.55 3.00 -10.10
C VAL A 54 -2.43 3.66 -9.02
N GLY A 55 -3.24 4.66 -9.37
CA GLY A 55 -4.25 5.24 -8.48
C GLY A 55 -5.33 4.23 -8.05
N ALA A 56 -5.86 3.45 -8.99
CA ALA A 56 -6.87 2.43 -8.71
C ALA A 56 -6.32 1.29 -7.85
N LEU A 57 -5.09 0.86 -8.08
CA LEU A 57 -4.44 -0.16 -7.26
C LEU A 57 -4.12 0.34 -5.85
N GLN A 58 -3.77 1.63 -5.69
CA GLN A 58 -3.62 2.23 -4.35
C GLN A 58 -4.94 2.26 -3.59
N LEU A 59 -6.04 2.65 -4.25
CA LEU A 59 -7.36 2.64 -3.64
C LEU A 59 -7.78 1.22 -3.25
N LEU A 60 -7.57 0.24 -4.13
CA LEU A 60 -7.82 -1.18 -3.86
C LEU A 60 -7.01 -1.66 -2.65
N GLY A 61 -5.71 -1.39 -2.62
CA GLY A 61 -4.84 -1.76 -1.51
C GLY A 61 -5.30 -1.13 -0.19
N ALA A 62 -5.70 0.14 -0.21
CA ALA A 62 -6.23 0.84 0.95
C ALA A 62 -7.53 0.21 1.48
N VAL A 63 -8.43 -0.24 0.60
CA VAL A 63 -9.65 -0.98 0.99
C VAL A 63 -9.30 -2.36 1.57
N LEU A 64 -8.36 -3.08 0.94
CA LEU A 64 -7.92 -4.40 1.39
C LEU A 64 -7.25 -4.35 2.76
N LEU A 65 -6.57 -3.25 3.10
CA LEU A 65 -6.03 -3.03 4.45
C LEU A 65 -7.10 -3.10 5.54
N TRP A 66 -8.39 -2.98 5.25
CA TRP A 66 -9.49 -3.10 6.22
C TRP A 66 -10.36 -4.34 6.03
N THR A 67 -10.09 -5.13 4.99
CA THR A 67 -10.86 -6.33 4.68
C THR A 67 -10.33 -7.50 5.50
N ARG A 68 -11.23 -8.16 6.26
CA ARG A 68 -10.88 -9.30 7.12
C ARG A 68 -10.27 -10.43 6.29
N GLY A 69 -9.06 -10.85 6.63
CA GLY A 69 -8.34 -11.91 5.91
C GLY A 69 -7.62 -11.46 4.64
N CYS A 70 -7.66 -10.17 4.29
CA CYS A 70 -6.96 -9.63 3.13
C CYS A 70 -5.98 -8.49 3.49
N VAL A 71 -5.68 -8.29 4.77
CA VAL A 71 -4.80 -7.19 5.22
C VAL A 71 -3.41 -7.39 4.65
N ALA A 72 -2.90 -8.62 4.68
CA ALA A 72 -1.60 -8.95 4.09
C ALA A 72 -1.57 -8.73 2.57
N LEU A 73 -2.67 -9.04 1.87
CA LEU A 73 -2.81 -8.81 0.43
C LEU A 73 -2.81 -7.31 0.10
N GLY A 74 -3.57 -6.51 0.84
CA GLY A 74 -3.60 -5.06 0.67
C GLY A 74 -2.25 -4.41 0.93
N ALA A 75 -1.59 -4.79 2.03
CA ALA A 75 -0.26 -4.30 2.35
C ALA A 75 0.78 -4.73 1.30
N GLY A 76 0.72 -5.97 0.82
CA GLY A 76 1.61 -6.48 -0.23
C GLY A 76 1.42 -5.77 -1.57
N LEU A 77 0.17 -5.54 -1.99
CA LEU A 77 -0.13 -4.78 -3.21
C LEU A 77 0.46 -3.38 -3.14
N LEU A 78 0.21 -2.64 -2.06
CA LEU A 78 0.75 -1.30 -1.87
C LEU A 78 2.28 -1.32 -1.81
N ALA A 79 2.89 -2.33 -1.18
CA ALA A 79 4.34 -2.48 -1.13
C ALA A 79 4.93 -2.64 -2.54
N VAL A 80 4.32 -3.45 -3.41
CA VAL A 80 4.75 -3.59 -4.81
C VAL A 80 4.70 -2.25 -5.55
N LEU A 81 3.65 -1.44 -5.33
CA LEU A 81 3.58 -0.10 -5.91
C LEU A 81 4.70 0.82 -5.38
N MET A 82 5.04 0.71 -4.11
CA MET A 82 6.17 1.47 -3.53
C MET A 82 7.53 1.01 -4.06
N VAL A 83 7.72 -0.28 -4.36
CA VAL A 83 8.90 -0.76 -5.09
C VAL A 83 8.98 -0.10 -6.46
N GLY A 84 7.86 -0.02 -7.19
CA GLY A 84 7.79 0.69 -8.47
C GLY A 84 8.14 2.18 -8.33
N ALA A 85 7.60 2.86 -7.31
CA ALA A 85 7.88 4.26 -7.04
C ALA A 85 9.36 4.51 -6.71
N VAL A 86 9.95 3.73 -5.80
CA VAL A 86 11.39 3.82 -5.49
C VAL A 86 12.23 3.55 -6.74
N GLY A 87 11.91 2.49 -7.50
CA GLY A 87 12.60 2.16 -8.74
C GLY A 87 12.53 3.29 -9.78
N SER A 88 11.38 3.96 -9.91
CA SER A 88 11.19 5.09 -10.82
C SER A 88 12.11 6.25 -10.48
N HIS A 89 12.20 6.62 -9.21
CA HIS A 89 13.13 7.66 -8.73
C HIS A 89 14.59 7.30 -8.96
N LEU A 90 14.98 6.04 -8.69
CA LEU A 90 16.36 5.58 -8.90
C LEU A 90 16.75 5.58 -10.38
N LEU A 91 15.85 5.11 -11.26
CA LEU A 91 16.06 5.10 -12.71
C LEU A 91 16.09 6.52 -13.30
N ALA A 92 15.35 7.46 -12.70
CA ALA A 92 15.39 8.88 -13.07
C ALA A 92 16.64 9.61 -12.57
N GLY A 93 17.47 8.97 -11.74
CA GLY A 93 18.67 9.60 -11.16
C GLY A 93 18.36 10.65 -10.10
N ASP A 94 17.22 10.54 -9.43
CA ASP A 94 16.82 11.53 -8.42
C ASP A 94 17.71 11.48 -7.17
N PRO A 95 17.86 12.62 -6.46
CA PRO A 95 18.52 12.65 -5.16
C PRO A 95 17.85 11.68 -4.17
N ALA A 96 18.65 11.06 -3.29
CA ALA A 96 18.18 10.03 -2.36
C ALA A 96 17.03 10.46 -1.41
N LEU A 97 16.84 11.77 -1.23
CA LEU A 97 15.72 12.33 -0.45
C LEU A 97 14.37 12.23 -1.17
N MET A 98 14.33 12.22 -2.50
CA MET A 98 13.07 12.10 -3.26
C MET A 98 12.37 10.74 -3.09
N PRO A 99 13.04 9.58 -3.21
CA PRO A 99 12.40 8.28 -2.98
C PRO A 99 12.15 7.96 -1.50
N LEU A 100 12.66 8.78 -0.56
CA LEU A 100 12.59 8.50 0.87
C LEU A 100 11.16 8.23 1.37
N PRO A 101 10.12 9.02 1.02
CA PRO A 101 8.75 8.74 1.45
C PRO A 101 8.25 7.38 0.96
N ALA A 102 8.48 7.05 -0.32
CA ALA A 102 8.09 5.76 -0.89
C ALA A 102 8.83 4.60 -0.21
N PHE A 103 10.11 4.77 0.11
CA PHE A 103 10.92 3.78 0.81
C PHE A 103 10.45 3.54 2.25
N VAL A 104 10.10 4.59 2.99
CA VAL A 104 9.53 4.46 4.35
C VAL A 104 8.20 3.72 4.31
N LEU A 105 7.32 4.09 3.37
CA LEU A 105 6.03 3.40 3.19
C LEU A 105 6.23 1.93 2.83
N LEU A 106 7.20 1.62 1.95
CA LEU A 106 7.57 0.25 1.60
C LEU A 106 7.93 -0.58 2.84
N ILE A 107 8.76 -0.05 3.74
CA ILE A 107 9.16 -0.76 4.97
C ILE A 107 7.94 -1.01 5.87
N LEU A 108 7.11 0.01 6.08
CA LEU A 108 5.91 -0.10 6.94
C LEU A 108 4.92 -1.14 6.40
N LEU A 109 4.64 -1.10 5.10
CA LEU A 109 3.75 -2.03 4.43
C LEU A 109 4.30 -3.46 4.45
N SER A 110 5.60 -3.62 4.19
CA SER A 110 6.27 -4.92 4.26
C SER A 110 6.19 -5.50 5.68
N GLY A 111 6.32 -4.66 6.71
CA GLY A 111 6.12 -5.04 8.10
C GLY A 111 4.72 -5.57 8.39
N ILE A 112 3.67 -4.88 7.91
CA ILE A 112 2.29 -5.35 8.04
C ILE A 112 2.07 -6.66 7.29
N ALA A 113 2.51 -6.74 6.03
CA ALA A 113 2.38 -7.94 5.21
C ALA A 113 3.06 -9.14 5.87
N TYR A 114 4.26 -8.95 6.43
CA TYR A 114 4.99 -9.99 7.16
C TYR A 114 4.29 -10.41 8.47
N ALA A 115 3.79 -9.43 9.24
CA ALA A 115 3.07 -9.70 10.49
C ALA A 115 1.75 -10.45 10.25
N ARG A 116 1.09 -10.20 9.11
CA ARG A 116 -0.19 -10.80 8.70
C ARG A 116 -0.03 -11.95 7.68
N ARG A 117 1.19 -12.40 7.38
CA ARG A 117 1.48 -13.38 6.32
C ARG A 117 0.69 -14.70 6.41
N ALA A 118 0.22 -15.07 7.61
CA ALA A 118 -0.65 -16.24 7.79
C ALA A 118 -1.94 -16.14 6.94
N GLU A 119 -2.44 -14.93 6.68
CA GLU A 119 -3.59 -14.67 5.79
C GLU A 119 -3.28 -15.09 4.34
N LEU A 120 -2.02 -15.00 3.90
CA LEU A 120 -1.58 -15.41 2.56
C LEU A 120 -1.38 -16.92 2.45
N LEU A 121 -0.98 -17.55 3.56
CA LEU A 121 -0.66 -18.97 3.63
C LEU A 121 -1.89 -19.86 3.82
N GLN A 122 -3.06 -19.29 4.12
CA GLN A 122 -4.32 -20.03 4.26
C GLN A 122 -5.40 -19.51 3.28
N PRO A 123 -5.28 -19.77 1.96
CA PRO A 123 -6.31 -19.40 0.97
C PRO A 123 -7.67 -20.11 1.17
N SER A 124 -7.74 -21.16 2.00
CA SER A 124 -8.84 -22.14 1.99
C SER A 124 -9.36 -22.55 3.38
N ALA A 125 -9.78 -21.58 4.20
CA ALA A 125 -10.69 -21.86 5.35
C ALA A 125 -12.12 -21.31 5.12
N GLY A 126 -12.30 -20.42 4.13
CA GLY A 126 -13.61 -19.84 3.81
C GLY A 126 -14.49 -20.70 2.91
N ALA A 127 -13.92 -21.67 2.19
CA ALA A 127 -14.67 -22.54 1.27
C ALA A 127 -15.36 -23.73 1.98
N GLU A 128 -14.81 -24.19 3.11
CA GLU A 128 -15.37 -25.33 3.85
C GLU A 128 -16.48 -24.90 4.84
N MET A 129 -16.37 -23.71 5.44
CA MET A 129 -17.37 -23.20 6.41
C MET A 129 -18.71 -22.77 5.76
N ARG A 130 -18.73 -22.52 4.45
CA ARG A 130 -19.99 -22.26 3.69
C ARG A 130 -20.69 -23.54 3.23
N ARG A 131 -20.13 -24.72 3.53
CA ARG A 131 -20.65 -26.04 3.14
C ARG A 131 -21.05 -26.92 4.33
N ALA A 132 -21.01 -26.40 5.56
CA ALA A 132 -21.55 -27.03 6.76
C ALA A 132 -22.77 -26.24 7.25
#